data_AF-A0A0K1EHW1-F1
#
_entry.id   AF-A0A0K1EHW1-F1
#
_cell.length_a   1.000
_cell.length_b   1.000
_cell.length_c   1.000
_cell.angle_alpha   90.00
_cell.angle_beta   90.00
_cell.angle_gamma   90.00
#
_symmetry.space_group_name_H-M   'P 1'
#
loop_
_entity.id
_entity.type
_entity.pdbx_description
1 polymer ?
#
loop_
_entity_poly.entity_id
_entity_poly.type
_entity_poly.pdbx_seq_one_letter_code
_entity_poly.pdbx_strand_id
1 'polypeptide(L)'
;MDHDDTTRDAAATNATRTLHGSCHCGLVRFEVDHDPTAEATGCNCVNCTKVGVAGLIVNPAAFRLVQGEDALGMYTWGASGMRRYFCNHCGVHGFVRGNVAELGGEYVSVSLHSIDGVEITEVKVAHWDGRHDNWQAGPRETPWPILDAEIAVPVEV
;
A
#
# COMPACT_ATOMS: atom_id res chain seq x y z
N MET A 1 -15.06 -8.44 49.54
CA MET A 1 -16.41 -7.84 49.37
C MET A 1 -16.18 -6.58 48.56
N ASP A 2 -15.73 -6.78 47.32
CA ASP A 2 -16.56 -6.96 46.10
C ASP A 2 -16.75 -5.57 45.49
N HIS A 3 -16.11 -5.31 44.33
CA HIS A 3 -16.74 -5.35 42.99
C HIS A 3 -17.85 -4.28 42.88
N ASP A 4 -17.96 -3.40 41.89
CA ASP A 4 -17.43 -3.31 40.52
C ASP A 4 -17.97 -2.00 39.91
N ASP A 5 -17.37 -1.57 38.79
CA ASP A 5 -17.91 -0.83 37.64
C ASP A 5 -18.62 0.53 37.86
N THR A 6 -18.28 1.62 37.18
CA THR A 6 -18.33 1.70 35.71
C THR A 6 -17.72 3.02 35.23
N THR A 7 -17.27 2.99 33.97
CA THR A 7 -16.89 4.12 33.11
C THR A 7 -15.44 4.61 33.22
N ARG A 8 -14.58 4.09 32.32
CA ARG A 8 -14.21 4.82 31.10
C ARG A 8 -13.39 3.90 30.19
N ASP A 9 -14.07 3.27 29.24
CA ASP A 9 -13.42 2.69 28.06
C ASP A 9 -12.63 3.79 27.35
N ALA A 10 -11.31 3.68 27.40
CA ALA A 10 -10.39 4.45 26.58
C ALA A 10 -9.46 3.47 25.86
N ALA A 11 -9.63 3.43 24.53
CA ALA A 11 -8.78 2.79 23.53
C ALA A 11 -8.80 1.25 23.48
N ALA A 12 -9.83 0.69 22.85
CA ALA A 12 -9.68 -0.58 22.14
C ALA A 12 -8.59 -0.40 21.08
N THR A 13 -7.42 -1.01 21.31
CA THR A 13 -6.38 -1.14 20.30
C THR A 13 -6.91 -2.16 19.29
N ASN A 14 -7.21 -1.72 18.06
CA ASN A 14 -7.76 -2.62 17.05
C ASN A 14 -6.76 -3.76 16.78
N ALA A 15 -7.24 -5.00 16.86
CA ALA A 15 -6.39 -6.18 16.72
C ALA A 15 -5.97 -6.35 15.25
N THR A 16 -4.66 -6.35 15.01
CA THR A 16 -4.05 -6.77 13.74
C THR A 16 -4.54 -8.17 13.37
N ARG A 17 -4.93 -8.36 12.11
CA ARG A 17 -5.32 -9.67 11.57
C ARG A 17 -4.61 -9.96 10.26
N THR A 18 -4.46 -11.24 9.93
CA THR A 18 -3.93 -11.66 8.63
C THR A 18 -5.00 -11.53 7.55
N LEU A 19 -4.76 -10.65 6.59
CA LEU A 19 -5.53 -10.50 5.37
C LEU A 19 -4.89 -11.33 4.26
N HIS A 20 -5.72 -11.90 3.40
CA HIS A 20 -5.27 -12.65 2.23
C HIS A 20 -5.47 -11.80 0.99
N GLY A 21 -4.55 -11.89 0.05
CA GLY A 21 -4.67 -11.23 -1.23
C GLY A 21 -4.13 -12.06 -2.37
N SER A 22 -4.59 -11.73 -3.57
CA SER A 22 -4.21 -12.43 -4.78
C SER A 22 -4.28 -11.54 -6.02
N CYS A 23 -3.57 -11.93 -7.07
CA CYS A 23 -3.85 -11.38 -8.39
C CYS A 23 -5.15 -11.99 -8.95
N HIS A 24 -5.73 -11.36 -9.97
CA HIS A 24 -7.00 -11.81 -10.56
C HIS A 24 -7.03 -13.30 -10.97
N CYS A 25 -5.93 -13.81 -11.53
CA CYS A 25 -5.86 -15.21 -11.97
C CYS A 25 -5.49 -16.19 -10.84
N GLY A 26 -5.18 -15.70 -9.64
CA GLY A 26 -4.84 -16.51 -8.47
C GLY A 26 -3.47 -17.19 -8.50
N LEU A 27 -2.63 -16.93 -9.52
CA LEU A 27 -1.27 -17.45 -9.61
C LEU A 27 -0.34 -16.83 -8.56
N VAL A 28 -0.52 -15.54 -8.29
CA VAL A 28 0.19 -14.80 -7.25
C VAL A 28 -0.72 -14.68 -6.04
N ARG A 29 -0.24 -15.11 -4.87
CA ARG A 29 -0.96 -15.06 -3.60
C ARG A 29 -0.05 -14.55 -2.50
N PHE A 30 -0.58 -13.74 -1.61
CA PHE A 30 0.17 -13.16 -0.49
C PHE A 30 -0.72 -12.97 0.72
N GLU A 31 -0.07 -12.79 1.86
CA GLU A 31 -0.69 -12.46 3.14
C GLU A 31 -0.11 -11.15 3.65
N VAL A 32 -0.94 -10.40 4.37
CA VAL A 32 -0.52 -9.19 5.06
C VAL A 32 -1.18 -9.09 6.44
N ASP A 33 -0.38 -8.89 7.48
CA ASP A 33 -0.90 -8.59 8.81
C ASP A 33 -1.18 -7.09 8.91
N HIS A 34 -2.46 -6.72 9.05
CA HIS A 34 -2.89 -5.32 9.02
C HIS A 34 -4.09 -5.09 9.93
N ASP A 35 -4.21 -3.86 10.44
CA ASP A 35 -5.43 -3.38 11.12
C ASP A 35 -6.48 -3.07 10.05
N PRO A 36 -7.61 -3.79 9.97
CA PRO A 36 -8.63 -3.55 8.94
C PRO A 36 -9.28 -2.16 9.01
N THR A 37 -9.09 -1.42 10.10
CA THR A 37 -9.61 -0.05 10.27
C THR A 37 -8.61 1.04 9.87
N ALA A 38 -7.34 0.67 9.63
CA ALA A 38 -6.32 1.63 9.24
C ALA A 38 -6.52 2.11 7.80
N GLU A 39 -6.16 3.38 7.58
CA GLU A 39 -6.34 4.05 6.29
C GLU A 39 -5.42 3.45 5.22
N ALA A 40 -5.92 3.37 3.99
CA ALA A 40 -5.07 3.12 2.84
C ALA A 40 -4.31 4.39 2.47
N THR A 41 -3.28 4.24 1.64
CA THR A 41 -2.47 5.36 1.17
C THR A 41 -2.51 5.47 -0.34
N GLY A 42 -2.69 6.70 -0.83
CA GLY A 42 -2.59 7.06 -2.24
C GLY A 42 -1.38 7.97 -2.47
N CYS A 43 -0.85 7.96 -3.69
CA CYS A 43 0.26 8.83 -4.08
C CYS A 43 0.03 9.43 -5.47
N ASN A 44 0.36 10.71 -5.64
CA ASN A 44 0.19 11.46 -6.90
C ASN A 44 1.39 11.36 -7.86
N CYS A 45 2.40 10.54 -7.55
CA CYS A 45 3.53 10.34 -8.45
C CYS A 45 3.05 9.71 -9.76
N VAL A 46 3.77 9.96 -10.85
CA VAL A 46 3.38 9.54 -12.22
C VAL A 46 2.98 8.06 -12.29
N ASN A 47 3.79 7.18 -11.70
CA ASN A 47 3.54 5.75 -11.76
C ASN A 47 2.30 5.35 -10.94
N CYS A 48 2.15 5.86 -9.71
CA CYS A 48 0.98 5.60 -8.88
C CYS A 48 -0.31 6.13 -9.50
N THR A 49 -0.29 7.33 -10.09
CA THR A 49 -1.44 7.91 -10.80
C THR A 49 -1.83 7.08 -12.02
N LYS A 50 -0.87 6.62 -12.84
CA LYS A 50 -1.17 5.80 -14.03
C LYS A 50 -1.68 4.41 -13.69
N VAL A 51 -1.15 3.80 -12.65
CA VAL A 51 -1.56 2.46 -12.19
C VAL A 51 -2.91 2.53 -11.45
N GLY A 52 -3.24 3.67 -10.83
CA GLY A 52 -4.53 3.88 -10.17
C GLY A 52 -4.71 3.08 -8.89
N VAL A 53 -3.64 2.87 -8.13
CA VAL A 53 -3.63 2.01 -6.92
C VAL A 53 -3.48 2.83 -5.64
N ALA A 54 -4.33 2.53 -4.67
CA ALA A 54 -4.12 2.82 -3.26
C ALA A 54 -3.65 1.55 -2.52
N GLY A 55 -2.82 1.70 -1.50
CA GLY A 55 -2.24 0.55 -0.81
C GLY A 55 -2.09 0.69 0.69
N LEU A 56 -2.09 -0.45 1.35
CA LEU A 56 -1.83 -0.61 2.78
C LEU A 56 -0.32 -0.64 2.99
N ILE A 57 0.22 0.35 3.71
CA ILE A 57 1.65 0.40 4.02
C ILE A 57 1.90 -0.42 5.28
N VAL A 58 2.76 -1.43 5.17
CA VAL A 58 3.14 -2.31 6.28
C VAL A 58 4.66 -2.43 6.39
N ASN A 59 5.09 -2.81 7.58
CA ASN A 59 6.45 -3.29 7.78
C ASN A 59 6.71 -4.55 6.93
N PRO A 60 7.91 -4.75 6.35
CA PRO A 60 8.21 -5.94 5.57
C PRO A 60 7.95 -7.27 6.28
N ALA A 61 8.11 -7.33 7.60
CA ALA A 61 7.85 -8.54 8.40
C ALA A 61 6.36 -8.93 8.44
N ALA A 62 5.46 -7.98 8.19
CA ALA A 62 4.01 -8.20 8.16
C ALA A 62 3.52 -8.69 6.79
N PHE A 63 4.37 -8.76 5.77
CA PHE A 63 4.00 -9.21 4.42
C PHE A 63 4.68 -10.53 4.07
N ARG A 64 3.92 -11.46 3.47
CA ARG A 64 4.44 -12.75 3.00
C ARG A 64 3.93 -13.04 1.60
N LEU A 65 4.83 -13.30 0.66
CA LEU A 65 4.45 -13.90 -0.62
C LEU A 65 4.26 -15.40 -0.41
N VAL A 66 3.04 -15.89 -0.64
CA VAL A 66 2.66 -17.29 -0.40
C VAL A 66 2.88 -18.14 -1.65
N GLN A 67 2.62 -17.56 -2.84
CA GLN A 67 2.72 -18.27 -4.11
C GLN A 67 3.01 -17.31 -5.27
N GLY A 68 3.66 -17.82 -6.33
CA GLY A 68 3.71 -17.20 -7.65
C GLY A 68 4.89 -16.26 -7.86
N GLU A 69 6.01 -16.51 -7.19
CA GLU A 69 7.24 -15.72 -7.37
C GLU A 69 7.73 -15.74 -8.83
N ASP A 70 7.61 -16.87 -9.50
CA ASP A 70 7.90 -17.07 -10.93
C ASP A 70 6.91 -16.37 -11.88
N ALA A 71 5.69 -16.11 -11.40
CA ALA A 71 4.65 -15.39 -12.12
C ALA A 71 4.71 -13.87 -11.94
N LEU A 72 5.64 -13.35 -11.12
CA LEU A 72 5.81 -11.92 -10.87
C LEU A 72 6.68 -11.23 -11.94
N GLY A 73 6.15 -10.15 -12.49
CA GLY A 73 6.92 -9.09 -13.12
C GLY A 73 7.32 -8.05 -12.07
N MET A 74 8.45 -7.39 -12.31
CA MET A 74 8.95 -6.32 -11.45
C MET A 74 9.37 -5.12 -12.29
N TYR A 75 8.89 -3.95 -11.90
CA TYR A 75 9.25 -2.68 -12.51
C TYR A 75 9.86 -1.76 -11.44
N THR A 76 11.02 -1.21 -11.74
CA THR A 76 11.73 -0.23 -10.91
C THR A 76 11.95 1.04 -11.70
N TRP A 77 11.92 2.19 -11.04
CA TRP A 77 12.17 3.49 -11.68
C TRP A 77 12.72 4.49 -10.67
N GLY A 78 13.38 5.52 -11.19
CA GLY A 78 13.91 6.63 -10.40
C GLY A 78 15.01 6.21 -9.42
N ALA A 79 15.53 7.20 -8.68
CA ALA A 79 16.62 7.00 -7.72
C ALA A 79 16.19 6.29 -6.43
N SER A 80 14.88 6.15 -6.19
CA SER A 80 14.34 5.57 -4.95
C SER A 80 14.51 4.05 -4.84
N GLY A 81 14.84 3.36 -5.94
CA GLY A 81 14.95 1.90 -5.96
C GLY A 81 13.61 1.20 -5.62
N MET A 82 12.49 1.90 -5.78
CA MET A 82 11.16 1.37 -5.52
C MET A 82 10.81 0.29 -6.54
N ARG A 83 10.42 -0.89 -6.05
CA ARG A 83 10.12 -2.06 -6.88
C ARG A 83 8.63 -2.36 -6.83
N ARG A 84 7.94 -2.18 -7.95
CA ARG A 84 6.53 -2.55 -8.11
C ARG A 84 6.43 -3.95 -8.69
N TYR A 85 5.65 -4.81 -8.04
CA TYR A 85 5.43 -6.18 -8.45
C TYR A 85 4.01 -6.34 -9.01
N PHE A 86 3.90 -7.07 -10.12
CA PHE A 86 2.64 -7.34 -10.79
C PHE A 86 2.62 -8.76 -11.36
N CYS A 87 1.45 -9.32 -11.59
CA CYS A 87 1.34 -10.62 -12.23
C CYS A 87 1.61 -10.50 -13.74
N ASN A 88 2.58 -11.26 -14.27
CA ASN A 88 2.89 -11.29 -15.70
C ASN A 88 1.75 -11.87 -16.57
N HIS A 89 0.78 -12.56 -15.96
CA HIS A 89 -0.32 -13.21 -16.67
C HIS A 89 -1.57 -12.34 -16.76
N CYS A 90 -1.96 -11.66 -15.68
CA CYS A 90 -3.19 -10.86 -15.64
C CYS A 90 -2.96 -9.36 -15.43
N GLY A 91 -1.72 -8.90 -15.24
CA GLY A 91 -1.37 -7.50 -15.10
C GLY A 91 -1.72 -6.85 -13.75
N VAL A 92 -2.36 -7.56 -12.82
CA VAL A 92 -2.70 -7.01 -11.50
C VAL A 92 -1.43 -6.64 -10.73
N HIS A 93 -1.34 -5.38 -10.31
CA HIS A 93 -0.29 -4.86 -9.44
C HIS A 93 -0.64 -5.16 -7.98
N GLY A 94 0.03 -6.16 -7.41
CA GLY A 94 -0.29 -6.64 -6.06
C GLY A 94 0.40 -5.85 -4.96
N PHE A 95 1.68 -5.52 -5.11
CA PHE A 95 2.43 -4.82 -4.06
C PHE A 95 3.66 -4.08 -4.57
N VAL A 96 4.18 -3.19 -3.73
CA VAL A 96 5.42 -2.42 -3.94
C VAL A 96 6.33 -2.64 -2.75
N ARG A 97 7.65 -2.73 -2.99
CA ARG A 97 8.67 -2.65 -1.94
C ARG A 97 9.49 -1.38 -2.13
N GLY A 98 9.73 -0.63 -1.06
CA GLY A 98 10.49 0.60 -1.09
C GLY A 98 11.17 0.89 0.24
N ASN A 99 11.93 1.98 0.28
CA ASN A 99 12.53 2.53 1.48
C ASN A 99 12.38 4.05 1.47
N VAL A 100 11.66 4.59 2.45
CA VAL A 100 11.47 6.03 2.66
C VAL A 100 11.62 6.29 4.15
N ALA A 101 12.57 7.15 4.52
CA ALA A 101 12.92 7.39 5.92
C ALA A 101 11.73 7.95 6.71
N GLU A 102 10.92 8.81 6.09
CA GLU A 102 9.72 9.43 6.65
C GLU A 102 8.59 8.41 6.88
N LEU A 103 8.62 7.27 6.20
CA LEU A 103 7.72 6.13 6.42
C LEU A 103 8.27 5.12 7.45
N GLY A 104 9.41 5.42 8.08
CA GLY A 104 10.08 4.51 9.01
C GLY A 104 11.05 3.53 8.36
N GLY A 105 11.48 3.79 7.11
CA GLY A 105 12.49 3.00 6.40
C GLY A 105 11.87 2.03 5.39
N GLU A 106 12.30 0.77 5.41
CA GLU A 106 11.79 -0.26 4.50
C GLU A 106 10.30 -0.53 4.73
N TYR A 107 9.54 -0.63 3.65
CA TYR A 107 8.11 -0.88 3.70
C TYR A 107 7.63 -1.73 2.53
N VAL A 108 6.44 -2.30 2.70
CA VAL A 108 5.65 -2.91 1.62
C VAL A 108 4.33 -2.18 1.52
N SER A 109 3.96 -1.74 0.32
CA SER A 109 2.62 -1.21 0.05
C SER A 109 1.82 -2.26 -0.72
N VAL A 110 0.80 -2.83 -0.08
CA VAL A 110 -0.07 -3.87 -0.68
C VAL A 110 -1.29 -3.22 -1.28
N SER A 111 -1.58 -3.49 -2.56
CA SER A 111 -2.72 -2.91 -3.27
C SER A 111 -4.03 -3.31 -2.61
N LEU A 112 -4.82 -2.32 -2.21
CA LEU A 112 -6.11 -2.52 -1.54
C LEU A 112 -7.07 -3.36 -2.42
N HIS A 113 -7.01 -3.17 -3.73
CA HIS A 113 -7.85 -3.87 -4.71
C HIS A 113 -7.50 -5.34 -4.92
N SER A 114 -6.40 -5.80 -4.32
CA SER A 114 -5.92 -7.18 -4.42
C SER A 114 -6.07 -7.95 -3.11
N ILE A 115 -6.68 -7.34 -2.08
CA ILE A 115 -7.05 -7.99 -0.83
C ILE A 115 -8.44 -8.60 -0.98
N ASP A 116 -8.59 -9.85 -0.56
CA ASP A 116 -9.85 -10.58 -0.63
C ASP A 116 -10.77 -10.20 0.55
N GLY A 117 -12.05 -9.98 0.27
CA GLY A 117 -13.08 -9.79 1.30
C GLY A 117 -13.03 -8.44 2.04
N VAL A 118 -12.42 -7.42 1.44
CA VAL A 118 -12.44 -6.04 1.94
C VAL A 118 -13.43 -5.21 1.13
N GLU A 119 -14.34 -4.51 1.83
CA GLU A 119 -15.21 -3.52 1.22
C GLU A 119 -14.43 -2.22 1.01
N ILE A 120 -13.90 -2.06 -0.20
CA ILE A 120 -12.96 -0.98 -0.54
C ILE A 120 -13.62 0.41 -0.51
N THR A 121 -14.94 0.50 -0.68
CA THR A 121 -15.65 1.79 -0.78
C THR A 121 -15.73 2.52 0.56
N GLU A 122 -15.51 1.82 1.66
CA GLU A 122 -15.53 2.36 3.02
C GLU A 122 -14.14 2.72 3.53
N VAL A 123 -13.08 2.36 2.79
CA VAL A 123 -11.70 2.59 3.20
C VAL A 123 -11.29 4.02 2.92
N LYS A 124 -10.93 4.76 3.98
CA LYS A 124 -10.34 6.09 3.86
C LYS A 124 -8.96 6.02 3.22
N VAL A 125 -8.62 7.03 2.43
CA VAL A 125 -7.32 7.14 1.76
C VAL A 125 -6.63 8.42 2.18
N ALA A 126 -5.42 8.28 2.71
CA ALA A 126 -4.52 9.40 2.97
C ALA A 126 -3.52 9.57 1.82
N HIS A 127 -3.26 10.81 1.41
CA HIS A 127 -2.58 11.13 0.16
C HIS A 127 -1.18 11.72 0.36
N TRP A 128 -0.18 11.09 -0.26
CA TRP A 128 1.21 11.52 -0.30
C TRP A 128 1.55 12.32 -1.56
N ASP A 129 2.43 13.31 -1.43
CA ASP A 129 2.97 14.12 -2.52
C ASP A 129 4.27 13.54 -3.10
N GLY A 130 4.17 12.34 -3.66
CA GLY A 130 5.33 11.67 -4.29
C GLY A 130 5.68 12.22 -5.66
N ARG A 131 4.89 13.15 -6.22
CA ARG A 131 5.24 13.87 -7.45
C ARG A 131 6.41 14.83 -7.24
N HIS A 132 6.49 15.44 -6.06
CA HIS A 132 7.52 16.42 -5.70
C HIS A 132 8.51 15.89 -4.66
N ASP A 133 8.52 14.57 -4.42
CA ASP A 133 9.30 13.91 -3.36
C ASP A 133 9.12 14.59 -1.98
N ASN A 134 7.92 15.10 -1.71
CA ASN A 134 7.62 15.92 -0.53
C ASN A 134 7.15 15.04 0.65
N TRP A 135 7.96 14.01 0.97
CA TRP A 135 7.66 13.01 1.99
C TRP A 135 7.58 13.63 3.39
N GLN A 136 8.34 14.68 3.67
CA GLN A 136 8.34 15.42 4.93
C GLN A 136 6.99 16.08 5.27
N ALA A 137 6.14 16.36 4.28
CA ALA A 137 4.83 16.97 4.52
C ALA A 137 3.82 15.98 5.12
N GLY A 138 4.12 14.67 5.08
CA GLY A 138 3.21 13.64 5.53
C GLY A 138 2.02 13.42 4.57
N PRO A 139 1.16 12.45 4.89
CA PRO A 139 -0.07 12.23 4.16
C PRO A 139 -1.16 13.20 4.64
N ARG A 140 -2.16 13.45 3.80
CA ARG A 140 -3.34 14.27 4.14
C ARG A 140 -4.62 13.69 3.54
N GLU A 141 -5.78 14.05 4.08
CA GLU A 141 -7.08 13.56 3.60
C GLU A 141 -7.42 14.02 2.17
N THR A 142 -7.00 15.22 1.77
CA THR A 142 -7.29 15.77 0.43
C THR A 142 -6.18 15.40 -0.57
N PRO A 143 -6.49 14.90 -1.78
CA PRO A 143 -5.47 14.58 -2.78
C PRO A 143 -4.54 15.75 -3.12
N TRP A 144 -3.27 15.46 -3.41
CA TRP A 144 -2.34 16.44 -3.96
C TRP A 144 -2.61 16.68 -5.46
N PRO A 145 -2.46 17.91 -5.98
CA PRO A 145 -2.70 18.20 -7.39
C PRO A 145 -1.80 17.38 -8.33
N ILE A 146 -2.28 17.14 -9.55
CA ILE A 146 -1.58 16.44 -10.65
C ILE A 146 -1.43 17.32 -11.90
N LEU A 147 -1.35 18.63 -11.70
CA LEU A 147 -1.56 19.64 -12.75
C LEU A 147 -0.42 19.75 -13.80
N ASP A 148 0.72 19.12 -13.58
CA ASP A 148 1.86 19.17 -14.51
C ASP A 148 1.78 18.08 -15.58
N ALA A 149 1.73 18.52 -16.85
CA ALA A 149 1.48 17.71 -18.05
C ALA A 149 2.73 16.97 -18.61
N GLU A 150 3.94 17.29 -18.15
CA GLU A 150 5.15 16.60 -18.63
C GLU A 150 5.35 15.29 -17.86
N ILE A 151 5.02 14.20 -18.55
CA ILE A 151 5.12 12.84 -18.02
C ILE A 151 6.26 12.11 -18.74
N ALA A 152 7.49 12.58 -18.55
CA ALA A 152 8.67 11.87 -19.03
C ALA A 152 9.57 11.57 -17.83
N VAL A 153 9.33 10.43 -17.18
CA VAL A 153 10.43 9.78 -16.46
C VAL A 153 11.25 9.09 -17.56
N PRO A 154 12.53 9.44 -17.76
CA PRO A 154 13.37 8.71 -18.69
C PRO A 154 13.35 7.24 -18.28
N VAL A 155 12.86 6.38 -19.16
CA VAL A 155 12.91 4.94 -18.97
C VAL A 155 14.31 4.52 -19.40
N GLU A 156 15.17 4.19 -18.45
CA GLU A 156 16.39 3.45 -18.75
C GLU A 156 15.96 2.00 -19.03
N VAL A 157 15.92 1.63 -20.31
CA VAL A 157 15.69 0.25 -20.78
C VAL A 157 16.97 -0.56 -20.73
#